data_AF-A0A7S8IGP8-F1
#
_entry.id   AF-A0A7S8IGP8-F1
#
_cell.length_a   1.000
_cell.length_b   1.000
_cell.length_c   1.000
_cell.angle_alpha   90.00
_cell.angle_beta   90.00
_cell.angle_gamma   90.00
#
_symmetry.space_group_name_H-M   'P 1'
#
loop_
_entity.id
_entity.type
_entity.pdbx_description
1 polymer ?
#
loop_
_entity_poly.entity_id
_entity_poly.type
_entity_poly.pdbx_seq_one_letter_code
_entity_poly.pdbx_strand_id
1 'polypeptide(L)'
;MIYGRKTQNSYPGRGVVLAIQAILILGIAYFGIEALANIFDKMAPSPYNANSVVVYPSNASSSTAWDVDRSTMNAEYASYYSHLGHQYLYITGEPAQALVQFNKAQSFAPNDPNADLAIGVAYEHMDMPSRAAAEFLDYLRMNEDYYVPQAWYDEVRQTVQMYEGRIFAYDVDATAGDTLSVRAQSVEYNEVDPLIVILDPYGNPLTGRDDVLDGRQVLSMDAFINEYSLPISGDYTVLVSHAGGGSIGMVDVTVDLD
;
A
#
# COMPACT_ATOMS: atom_id res chain seq x y z
N MET A 1 -0.48 -57.64 39.38
CA MET A 1 0.06 -57.07 38.12
C MET A 1 -0.81 -57.54 36.97
N ILE A 2 -1.44 -56.61 36.24
CA ILE A 2 -1.56 -56.53 34.77
C ILE A 2 -2.19 -55.16 34.48
N TYR A 3 -1.55 -54.41 33.58
CA TYR A 3 -1.82 -53.01 33.24
C TYR A 3 -3.15 -52.81 32.51
N GLY A 4 -3.82 -51.69 32.79
CA GLY A 4 -5.03 -51.25 32.09
C GLY A 4 -4.78 -50.79 30.65
N ARG A 5 -5.70 -51.12 29.76
CA ARG A 5 -5.75 -50.67 28.37
C ARG A 5 -6.36 -49.26 28.34
N LYS A 6 -5.55 -48.21 28.14
CA LYS A 6 -6.07 -46.86 27.85
C LYS A 6 -6.65 -46.84 26.44
N THR A 7 -7.94 -46.57 26.34
CA THR A 7 -8.62 -46.22 25.09
C THR A 7 -8.11 -44.86 24.61
N GLN A 8 -7.57 -44.79 23.39
CA GLN A 8 -7.34 -43.51 22.71
C GLN A 8 -8.70 -42.92 22.35
N ASN A 9 -9.08 -41.83 23.01
CA ASN A 9 -10.24 -41.04 22.61
C ASN A 9 -9.94 -40.37 21.27
N SER A 10 -10.63 -40.80 20.21
CA SER A 10 -10.66 -40.11 18.92
C SER A 10 -11.52 -38.85 19.06
N TYR A 11 -10.90 -37.68 19.02
CA TYR A 11 -11.61 -36.40 19.00
C TYR A 11 -12.45 -36.25 17.72
N PRO A 12 -13.77 -36.03 17.81
CA PRO A 12 -14.63 -35.74 16.66
C PRO A 12 -14.36 -34.30 16.22
N GLY A 13 -13.37 -34.15 15.35
CA GLY A 13 -12.89 -32.84 14.93
C GLY A 13 -11.63 -32.94 14.07
N ARG A 14 -10.90 -34.06 14.16
CA ARG A 14 -9.71 -34.31 13.35
C ARG A 14 -10.01 -34.30 11.84
N GLY A 15 -11.18 -34.79 11.42
CA GLY A 15 -11.60 -34.74 10.01
C GLY A 15 -11.89 -33.32 9.51
N VAL A 16 -12.49 -32.48 10.37
CA VAL A 16 -12.82 -31.08 10.03
C VAL A 16 -11.56 -30.22 10.02
N VAL A 17 -10.65 -30.42 10.99
CA VAL A 17 -9.36 -29.73 11.03
C VAL A 17 -8.49 -30.08 9.83
N LEU A 18 -8.46 -31.36 9.43
CA LEU A 18 -7.73 -31.78 8.22
C LEU A 18 -8.35 -31.23 6.94
N ALA A 19 -9.68 -31.07 6.87
CA ALA A 19 -10.34 -30.45 5.73
C ALA A 19 -10.05 -28.94 5.65
N ILE A 20 -10.05 -28.23 6.78
CA ILE A 20 -9.69 -26.80 6.84
C ILE A 20 -8.20 -26.60 6.49
N GLN A 21 -7.31 -27.45 7.00
CA GLN A 21 -5.89 -27.40 6.64
C GLN A 21 -5.64 -27.71 5.17
N ALA A 22 -6.36 -28.66 4.57
CA ALA A 22 -6.24 -28.96 3.15
C ALA A 22 -6.71 -27.79 2.27
N ILE A 23 -7.79 -27.09 2.65
CA ILE A 23 -8.29 -25.91 1.93
C ILE A 23 -7.33 -24.72 2.07
N LEU A 24 -6.73 -24.51 3.25
CA LEU A 24 -5.68 -23.50 3.45
C LEU A 24 -4.44 -23.81 2.63
N ILE A 25 -3.97 -25.06 2.61
CA ILE A 25 -2.78 -25.47 1.83
C ILE A 25 -3.06 -25.36 0.32
N LEU A 26 -4.25 -25.73 -0.15
CA LEU A 26 -4.65 -25.57 -1.55
C LEU A 26 -4.86 -24.11 -1.94
N GLY A 27 -5.39 -23.27 -1.04
CA GLY A 27 -5.48 -21.83 -1.23
C GLY A 27 -4.11 -21.18 -1.35
N ILE A 28 -3.15 -21.57 -0.49
CA ILE A 28 -1.76 -21.10 -0.55
C ILE A 28 -1.06 -21.56 -1.84
N ALA A 29 -1.35 -22.78 -2.31
CA ALA A 29 -0.82 -23.28 -3.58
C ALA A 29 -1.44 -22.60 -4.82
N TYR A 30 -2.69 -22.12 -4.72
CA TYR A 30 -3.39 -21.43 -5.82
C TYR A 30 -3.11 -19.92 -5.87
N PHE A 31 -2.88 -19.28 -4.72
CA PHE A 31 -2.64 -17.84 -4.61
C PHE A 31 -1.16 -17.44 -4.47
N GLY A 32 -0.23 -18.39 -4.54
CA GLY A 32 1.20 -18.14 -4.62
C GLY A 32 1.88 -18.05 -3.25
N ILE A 33 2.82 -18.96 -3.03
CA ILE A 33 3.69 -18.99 -1.85
C ILE A 33 4.52 -17.68 -1.74
N GLU A 34 4.78 -17.01 -2.86
CA GLU A 34 5.56 -15.77 -2.92
C GLU A 34 4.80 -14.55 -2.34
N ALA A 35 3.46 -14.51 -2.43
CA ALA A 35 2.67 -13.43 -1.84
C ALA A 35 2.70 -13.44 -0.29
N LEU A 36 2.90 -14.62 0.32
CA LEU A 36 3.05 -14.73 1.78
C LEU A 36 4.44 -14.32 2.27
N ALA A 37 5.50 -14.51 1.46
CA ALA A 37 6.85 -14.10 1.84
C ALA A 37 6.95 -12.57 2.01
N ASN A 38 6.32 -11.80 1.11
CA ASN A 38 6.28 -10.34 1.21
C ASN A 38 5.45 -9.83 2.41
N ILE A 39 4.37 -10.53 2.78
CA ILE A 39 3.56 -10.16 3.96
C ILE A 39 4.35 -10.33 5.27
N PHE A 40 5.20 -11.36 5.37
CA PHE A 40 6.00 -11.58 6.57
C PHE A 40 7.25 -10.68 6.64
N ASP A 41 7.83 -10.29 5.50
CA ASP A 41 8.95 -9.33 5.46
C ASP A 41 8.49 -7.89 5.77
N LYS A 42 7.30 -7.46 5.32
CA LYS A 42 6.74 -6.13 5.63
C LYS A 42 6.23 -5.98 7.09
N MET A 43 6.03 -7.08 7.82
CA MET A 43 5.64 -7.06 9.25
C MET A 43 6.82 -7.17 10.22
N ALA A 44 8.05 -7.37 9.73
CA ALA A 44 9.23 -7.39 10.59
C ALA A 44 9.65 -5.94 10.91
N PRO A 45 9.84 -5.57 12.19
CA PRO A 45 10.39 -4.26 12.53
C PRO A 45 11.79 -4.13 11.90
N SER A 46 12.00 -3.05 11.15
CA SER A 46 13.22 -2.75 10.40
C SER A 46 14.48 -2.96 11.25
N PRO A 47 15.38 -3.89 10.89
CA PRO A 47 16.68 -3.96 11.53
C PRO A 47 17.59 -2.92 10.87
N TYR A 48 17.48 -1.67 11.33
CA TYR A 48 18.57 -0.73 11.18
C TYR A 48 19.79 -1.28 11.95
N ASN A 49 20.88 -1.46 11.20
CA ASN A 49 22.26 -1.79 11.59
C ASN A 49 22.67 -3.28 11.68
N ALA A 50 23.37 -3.75 10.64
CA ALA A 50 24.56 -4.60 10.81
C ALA A 50 25.53 -4.49 9.62
N ASN A 51 26.58 -3.69 9.83
CA ASN A 51 27.95 -3.82 9.31
C ASN A 51 28.22 -3.84 7.79
N SER A 52 28.80 -2.71 7.36
CA SER A 52 29.64 -2.56 6.18
C SER A 52 30.78 -3.58 6.13
N VAL A 53 30.82 -4.38 5.07
CA VAL A 53 32.04 -5.05 4.62
C VAL A 53 32.59 -4.24 3.45
N VAL A 54 33.67 -3.50 3.72
CA VAL A 54 34.47 -2.81 2.70
C VAL A 54 35.23 -3.87 1.90
N VAL A 55 34.86 -4.08 0.63
CA VAL A 55 35.62 -4.90 -0.33
C VAL A 55 36.50 -3.96 -1.15
N TYR A 56 37.82 -4.15 -1.11
CA TYR A 56 38.77 -3.44 -1.99
C TYR A 56 38.70 -4.00 -3.42
N PRO A 57 38.90 -3.17 -4.46
CA PRO A 57 38.49 -3.48 -5.81
C PRO A 57 39.46 -4.43 -6.49
N SER A 58 38.97 -5.59 -6.95
CA SER A 58 39.63 -6.35 -8.00
C SER A 58 39.03 -5.94 -9.35
N ASN A 59 39.70 -5.00 -10.03
CA ASN A 59 39.79 -4.87 -11.49
C ASN A 59 38.65 -5.53 -12.30
N ALA A 60 37.44 -4.96 -12.22
CA ALA A 60 36.27 -5.35 -13.01
C ALA A 60 36.08 -4.36 -14.18
N SER A 61 36.60 -4.71 -15.35
CA SER A 61 36.28 -4.04 -16.61
C SER A 61 35.25 -4.82 -17.43
N SER A 62 34.51 -5.75 -16.81
CA SER A 62 33.57 -6.64 -17.50
C SER A 62 32.22 -6.88 -16.81
N SER A 63 31.91 -6.22 -15.68
CA SER A 63 30.60 -6.38 -15.01
C SER A 63 29.52 -5.44 -15.56
N THR A 64 29.91 -4.28 -16.09
CA THR A 64 28.98 -3.23 -16.51
C THR A 64 28.06 -3.64 -17.66
N ALA A 65 28.52 -4.44 -18.62
CA ALA A 65 27.69 -4.87 -19.75
C ALA A 65 26.60 -5.89 -19.34
N TRP A 66 26.93 -6.83 -18.46
CA TRP A 66 25.99 -7.85 -17.97
C TRP A 66 24.99 -7.28 -16.96
N ASP A 67 25.44 -6.35 -16.11
CA ASP A 67 24.56 -5.69 -15.13
C ASP A 67 23.59 -4.73 -15.83
N VAL A 68 24.04 -4.01 -16.86
CA VAL A 68 23.16 -3.18 -17.71
C VAL A 68 22.12 -4.06 -18.41
N ASP A 69 22.54 -5.13 -19.09
CA ASP A 69 21.62 -6.05 -19.81
C ASP A 69 20.54 -6.64 -18.88
N ARG A 70 20.94 -7.09 -17.68
CA ARG A 70 20.00 -7.58 -16.66
C ARG A 70 19.05 -6.48 -16.16
N SER A 71 19.56 -5.28 -15.90
CA SER A 71 18.72 -4.16 -15.45
C SER A 71 17.70 -3.74 -16.51
N THR A 72 18.07 -3.71 -17.79
CA THR A 72 17.14 -3.46 -18.89
C THR A 72 16.10 -4.56 -19.01
N MET A 73 16.51 -5.83 -18.93
CA MET A 73 15.58 -6.95 -18.99
C MET A 73 14.60 -6.95 -17.81
N ASN A 74 15.08 -6.63 -16.60
CA ASN A 74 14.21 -6.47 -15.44
C ASN A 74 13.21 -5.32 -15.63
N ALA A 75 13.66 -4.18 -16.14
CA ALA A 75 12.76 -3.04 -16.41
C ALA A 75 11.70 -3.39 -17.47
N GLU A 76 12.06 -4.14 -18.51
CA GLU A 76 11.12 -4.63 -19.53
C GLU A 76 10.09 -5.59 -18.92
N TYR A 77 10.51 -6.54 -18.07
CA TYR A 77 9.58 -7.44 -17.37
C TYR A 77 8.68 -6.68 -16.40
N ALA A 78 9.22 -5.73 -15.65
CA ALA A 78 8.43 -4.89 -14.75
C ALA A 78 7.34 -4.15 -15.54
N SER A 79 7.72 -3.47 -16.63
CA SER A 79 6.77 -2.77 -17.50
C SER A 79 5.71 -3.69 -18.10
N TYR A 80 6.10 -4.88 -18.56
CA TYR A 80 5.18 -5.89 -19.10
C TYR A 80 4.12 -6.30 -18.06
N TYR A 81 4.54 -6.63 -16.84
CA TYR A 81 3.62 -7.05 -15.79
C TYR A 81 2.76 -5.89 -15.27
N SER A 82 3.29 -4.67 -15.18
CA SER A 82 2.49 -3.48 -14.87
C SER A 82 1.41 -3.25 -15.92
N HIS A 83 1.74 -3.33 -17.20
CA HIS A 83 0.76 -3.17 -18.28
C HIS A 83 -0.35 -4.24 -18.19
N LEU A 84 0.01 -5.49 -17.97
CA LEU A 84 -0.96 -6.57 -17.79
C LEU A 84 -1.83 -6.36 -16.54
N GLY A 85 -1.25 -5.85 -15.46
CA GLY A 85 -1.99 -5.49 -14.25
C GLY A 85 -3.06 -4.43 -14.53
N HIS A 86 -2.72 -3.35 -15.23
CA HIS A 86 -3.69 -2.33 -15.63
C HIS A 86 -4.78 -2.86 -16.57
N GLN A 87 -4.45 -3.80 -17.48
CA GLN A 87 -5.47 -4.47 -18.30
C GLN A 87 -6.46 -5.26 -17.44
N TYR A 88 -5.97 -6.04 -16.48
CA TYR A 88 -6.85 -6.76 -15.56
C TYR A 88 -7.70 -5.81 -14.72
N LEU A 89 -7.13 -4.71 -14.25
CA LEU A 89 -7.82 -3.76 -13.39
C LEU A 89 -8.93 -3.01 -14.15
N TYR A 90 -8.60 -2.38 -15.27
CA TYR A 90 -9.50 -1.42 -15.94
C TYR A 90 -10.28 -2.00 -17.12
N ILE A 91 -9.80 -3.08 -17.75
CA ILE A 91 -10.49 -3.67 -18.92
C ILE A 91 -11.35 -4.86 -18.49
N THR A 92 -10.79 -5.80 -17.72
CA THR A 92 -11.55 -7.00 -17.31
C THR A 92 -12.24 -6.83 -15.95
N GLY A 93 -11.81 -5.85 -15.14
CA GLY A 93 -12.38 -5.59 -13.82
C GLY A 93 -12.03 -6.67 -12.78
N GLU A 94 -10.83 -7.25 -12.90
CA GLU A 94 -10.30 -8.34 -12.07
C GLU A 94 -9.14 -7.85 -11.18
N PRO A 95 -9.40 -7.07 -10.12
CA PRO A 95 -8.36 -6.42 -9.32
C PRO A 95 -7.44 -7.42 -8.60
N ALA A 96 -7.95 -8.61 -8.24
CA ALA A 96 -7.11 -9.66 -7.66
C ALA A 96 -6.08 -10.22 -8.65
N GLN A 97 -6.41 -10.28 -9.95
CA GLN A 97 -5.45 -10.67 -10.98
C GLN A 97 -4.48 -9.54 -11.29
N ALA A 98 -4.95 -8.29 -11.25
CA ALA A 98 -4.11 -7.10 -11.36
C ALA A 98 -3.03 -7.08 -10.27
N LEU A 99 -3.43 -7.30 -9.02
CA LEU A 99 -2.54 -7.41 -7.86
C LEU A 99 -1.44 -8.46 -8.07
N VAL A 100 -1.78 -9.63 -8.64
CA VAL A 100 -0.78 -10.67 -8.96
C VAL A 100 0.25 -10.16 -9.97
N GLN A 101 -0.15 -9.39 -10.98
CA GLN A 101 0.82 -8.86 -11.94
C GLN A 101 1.63 -7.70 -11.37
N PHE A 102 1.02 -6.79 -10.61
CA PHE A 102 1.75 -5.70 -9.98
C PHE A 102 2.82 -6.21 -9.00
N ASN A 103 2.52 -7.26 -8.22
CA ASN A 103 3.53 -7.92 -7.38
C ASN A 103 4.69 -8.52 -8.19
N LYS A 104 4.43 -9.07 -9.39
CA LYS A 104 5.51 -9.50 -10.29
C LYS A 104 6.30 -8.31 -10.81
N ALA A 105 5.64 -7.20 -11.15
CA ALA A 105 6.33 -6.00 -11.60
C ALA A 105 7.29 -5.49 -10.51
N GLN A 106 6.80 -5.40 -9.27
CA GLN A 106 7.60 -5.03 -8.09
C GLN A 106 8.78 -5.98 -7.87
N SER A 107 8.63 -7.29 -8.11
CA SER A 107 9.76 -8.22 -7.92
C SER A 107 10.89 -8.04 -8.94
N PHE A 108 10.59 -7.51 -10.13
CA PHE A 108 11.61 -7.12 -11.12
C PHE A 108 12.18 -5.72 -10.88
N ALA A 109 11.37 -4.80 -10.34
CA ALA A 109 11.74 -3.42 -10.04
C ALA A 109 11.35 -3.02 -8.60
N PRO A 110 12.06 -3.53 -7.56
CA PRO A 110 11.67 -3.36 -6.16
C PRO A 110 11.84 -1.93 -5.62
N ASN A 111 12.44 -1.03 -6.40
CA ASN A 111 12.63 0.38 -6.06
C ASN A 111 11.83 1.30 -7.01
N ASP A 112 10.87 0.76 -7.75
CA ASP A 112 9.96 1.55 -8.56
C ASP A 112 8.70 1.87 -7.74
N PRO A 113 8.51 3.12 -7.27
CA PRO A 113 7.37 3.47 -6.44
C PRO A 113 6.04 3.28 -7.18
N ASN A 114 6.02 3.34 -8.51
CA ASN A 114 4.79 3.15 -9.28
C ASN A 114 4.21 1.74 -9.09
N ALA A 115 5.05 0.76 -8.75
CA ALA A 115 4.58 -0.57 -8.40
C ALA A 115 3.77 -0.54 -7.09
N ASP A 116 4.25 0.18 -6.06
CA ASP A 116 3.53 0.33 -4.79
C ASP A 116 2.19 1.06 -4.99
N LEU A 117 2.19 2.15 -5.77
CA LEU A 117 0.95 2.86 -6.12
C LEU A 117 -0.06 1.91 -6.79
N ALA A 118 0.37 1.15 -7.79
CA ALA A 118 -0.51 0.23 -8.52
C ALA A 118 -1.05 -0.92 -7.64
N ILE A 119 -0.25 -1.42 -6.69
CA ILE A 119 -0.69 -2.40 -5.69
C ILE A 119 -1.71 -1.77 -4.74
N GLY A 120 -1.49 -0.51 -4.32
CA GLY A 120 -2.42 0.26 -3.50
C GLY A 120 -3.79 0.42 -4.16
N VAL A 121 -3.81 0.89 -5.41
CA VAL A 121 -5.01 0.98 -6.25
C VAL A 121 -5.71 -0.37 -6.37
N ALA A 122 -4.96 -1.45 -6.62
CA ALA A 122 -5.57 -2.78 -6.70
C ALA A 122 -6.24 -3.21 -5.39
N TYR A 123 -5.68 -2.87 -4.23
CA TYR A 123 -6.32 -3.09 -2.94
C TYR A 123 -7.55 -2.20 -2.72
N GLU A 124 -7.54 -0.97 -3.19
CA GLU A 124 -8.69 -0.07 -3.13
C GLU A 124 -9.87 -0.63 -3.94
N HIS A 125 -9.64 -1.09 -5.17
CA HIS A 125 -10.64 -1.77 -6.00
C HIS A 125 -11.13 -3.12 -5.43
N MET A 126 -10.45 -3.64 -4.40
CA MET A 126 -10.86 -4.83 -3.63
C MET A 126 -11.58 -4.48 -2.32
N ASP A 127 -11.84 -3.19 -2.07
CA ASP A 127 -12.38 -2.66 -0.82
C ASP A 127 -11.51 -3.02 0.40
N MET A 128 -10.19 -2.89 0.24
CA MET A 128 -9.19 -3.13 1.28
C MET A 128 -8.37 -1.87 1.61
N PRO A 129 -9.02 -0.76 2.06
CA PRO A 129 -8.36 0.52 2.39
C PRO A 129 -7.11 0.40 3.24
N SER A 130 -7.13 -0.44 4.28
CA SER A 130 -5.98 -0.55 5.20
C SER A 130 -4.76 -1.19 4.55
N ARG A 131 -4.97 -2.05 3.54
CA ARG A 131 -3.84 -2.59 2.74
C ARG A 131 -3.38 -1.59 1.71
N ALA A 132 -4.30 -0.87 1.08
CA ALA A 132 -3.97 0.21 0.17
C ALA A 132 -3.11 1.29 0.86
N ALA A 133 -3.48 1.67 2.08
CA ALA A 133 -2.76 2.64 2.91
C ALA A 133 -1.27 2.30 3.11
N ALA A 134 -0.94 1.02 3.28
CA ALA A 134 0.45 0.59 3.46
C ALA A 134 1.27 0.78 2.20
N GLU A 135 0.72 0.42 1.04
CA GLU A 135 1.39 0.56 -0.25
C GLU A 135 1.47 2.02 -0.68
N PHE A 136 0.41 2.80 -0.44
CA PHE A 136 0.43 4.24 -0.64
C PHE A 136 1.49 4.92 0.25
N LEU A 137 1.63 4.52 1.51
CA LEU A 137 2.68 5.06 2.38
C LEU A 137 4.09 4.73 1.85
N ASP A 138 4.30 3.52 1.32
CA ASP A 138 5.57 3.14 0.69
C ASP A 138 5.84 3.98 -0.57
N TYR A 139 4.83 4.17 -1.43
CA TYR A 139 4.89 5.08 -2.59
C TYR A 139 5.26 6.51 -2.18
N LEU A 140 4.60 7.06 -1.15
CA LEU A 140 4.87 8.40 -0.65
C LEU A 140 6.31 8.55 -0.16
N ARG A 141 6.81 7.58 0.62
CA ARG A 141 8.18 7.60 1.16
C ARG A 141 9.25 7.52 0.08
N MET A 142 9.00 6.75 -0.99
CA MET A 142 9.94 6.62 -2.10
C MET A 142 9.96 7.85 -3.01
N ASN A 143 8.83 8.53 -3.17
CA ASN A 143 8.72 9.74 -3.99
C ASN A 143 8.89 11.04 -3.20
N GLU A 144 9.08 10.99 -1.88
CA GLU A 144 9.19 12.18 -1.04
C GLU A 144 10.31 13.12 -1.52
N ASP A 145 9.90 14.30 -2.01
CA ASP A 145 10.78 15.43 -2.29
C ASP A 145 10.73 16.43 -1.13
N TYR A 146 9.52 16.72 -0.63
CA TYR A 146 9.34 17.71 0.42
C TYR A 146 8.13 17.43 1.33
N TYR A 147 8.43 17.21 2.62
CA TYR A 147 7.43 17.06 3.68
C TYR A 147 7.06 18.41 4.29
N VAL A 148 5.76 18.73 4.30
CA VAL A 148 5.21 20.02 4.71
C VAL A 148 4.22 19.84 5.86
N PRO A 149 4.65 20.02 7.11
CA PRO A 149 3.74 20.07 8.24
C PRO A 149 2.74 21.22 8.06
N GLN A 150 1.47 20.93 8.27
CA GLN A 150 0.37 21.88 8.23
C GLN A 150 -0.21 22.05 9.62
N ALA A 151 -0.63 23.27 9.94
CA ALA A 151 -1.50 23.47 11.08
C ALA A 151 -2.88 22.89 10.72
N TRP A 152 -3.38 21.99 11.56
CA TRP A 152 -4.74 21.48 11.43
C TRP A 152 -5.74 22.45 12.10
N TYR A 153 -6.84 22.69 11.40
CA TYR A 153 -8.00 23.39 11.90
C TYR A 153 -9.23 22.61 11.45
N ASP A 154 -10.02 22.17 12.41
CA ASP A 154 -11.22 21.38 12.17
C ASP A 154 -12.22 22.08 11.25
N GLU A 155 -12.79 21.34 10.28
CA GLU A 155 -13.71 21.82 9.25
C GLU A 155 -13.19 22.97 8.34
N VAL A 156 -11.90 23.31 8.41
CA VAL A 156 -11.33 24.41 7.62
C VAL A 156 -10.72 23.87 6.33
N ARG A 157 -11.26 24.35 5.20
CA ARG A 157 -10.67 24.16 3.88
C ARG A 157 -9.35 24.93 3.76
N GLN A 158 -8.29 24.23 3.37
CA GLN A 158 -6.97 24.76 3.10
C GLN A 158 -6.59 24.48 1.64
N THR A 159 -6.32 25.52 0.85
CA THR A 159 -5.82 25.35 -0.51
C THR A 159 -4.30 25.30 -0.49
N VAL A 160 -3.74 24.17 -0.95
CA VAL A 160 -2.30 23.92 -0.99
C VAL A 160 -1.81 23.77 -2.42
N GLN A 161 -0.57 24.20 -2.66
CA GLN A 161 0.07 24.03 -3.97
C GLN A 161 0.83 22.71 -4.03
N MET A 162 0.31 21.75 -4.78
CA MET A 162 0.89 20.43 -4.98
C MET A 162 1.99 20.45 -6.04
N TYR A 163 3.02 19.64 -5.82
CA TYR A 163 4.08 19.31 -6.77
C TYR A 163 4.43 17.82 -6.61
N GLU A 164 5.11 17.27 -7.62
CA GLU A 164 5.72 15.94 -7.55
C GLU A 164 6.47 15.74 -6.22
N GLY A 165 6.17 14.67 -5.49
CA GLY A 165 6.83 14.27 -4.26
C GLY A 165 6.50 15.11 -3.02
N ARG A 166 5.58 16.08 -3.12
CA ARG A 166 5.22 16.92 -1.97
C ARG A 166 4.18 16.24 -1.09
N ILE A 167 4.48 16.11 0.20
CA ILE A 167 3.58 15.51 1.19
C ILE A 167 3.16 16.59 2.19
N PHE A 168 1.86 16.88 2.26
CA PHE A 168 1.27 17.70 3.31
C PHE A 168 0.86 16.81 4.47
N ALA A 169 1.25 17.17 5.69
CA ALA A 169 0.95 16.39 6.88
C ALA A 169 0.17 17.21 7.91
N TYR A 170 -0.96 16.69 8.35
CA TYR A 170 -1.82 17.31 9.35
C TYR A 170 -1.83 16.39 10.59
N ASP A 171 -1.36 16.92 11.72
CA ASP A 171 -1.45 16.20 13.00
C ASP A 171 -2.78 16.54 13.67
N VAL A 172 -3.53 15.48 14.02
CA VAL A 172 -4.92 15.55 14.54
C VAL A 172 -4.96 14.84 15.88
N ASP A 173 -5.09 15.59 16.98
CA ASP A 173 -5.32 15.03 18.32
C ASP A 173 -6.77 14.57 18.41
N ALA A 174 -6.97 13.27 18.54
CA ALA A 174 -8.29 12.65 18.53
C ALA A 174 -8.47 11.61 19.64
N THR A 175 -9.73 11.32 19.96
CA THR A 175 -10.12 10.32 20.94
C THR A 175 -10.67 9.05 20.29
N ALA A 176 -10.49 7.92 20.96
CA ALA A 176 -11.02 6.65 20.48
C ALA A 176 -12.55 6.73 20.32
N GLY A 177 -13.03 6.40 19.13
CA GLY A 177 -14.45 6.47 18.77
C GLY A 177 -14.83 7.69 17.93
N ASP A 178 -13.99 8.73 17.89
CA ASP A 178 -14.17 9.86 16.98
C ASP A 178 -14.11 9.36 15.52
N THR A 179 -14.70 10.13 14.62
CA THR A 179 -14.70 9.86 13.19
C THR A 179 -13.93 10.93 12.45
N LEU A 180 -13.00 10.49 11.60
CA LEU A 180 -12.16 11.38 10.79
C LEU A 180 -12.59 11.31 9.33
N SER A 181 -12.95 12.47 8.76
CA SER A 181 -13.21 12.64 7.34
C SER A 181 -12.13 13.49 6.70
N VAL A 182 -11.64 13.09 5.54
CA VAL A 182 -10.60 13.81 4.79
C VAL A 182 -11.01 13.93 3.34
N ARG A 183 -10.89 15.14 2.82
CA ARG A 183 -11.12 15.45 1.41
C ARG A 183 -9.89 16.11 0.82
N ALA A 184 -9.41 15.60 -0.30
CA ALA A 184 -8.38 16.23 -1.12
C ALA A 184 -8.91 16.33 -2.54
N GLN A 185 -9.14 17.55 -3.01
CA GLN A 185 -9.79 17.81 -4.28
C GLN A 185 -8.94 18.71 -5.16
N SER A 186 -8.80 18.35 -6.43
CA SER A 186 -8.15 19.24 -7.38
C SER A 186 -9.02 20.49 -7.63
N VAL A 187 -8.43 21.68 -7.51
CA VAL A 187 -9.14 22.95 -7.77
C VAL A 187 -9.57 23.03 -9.23
N GLU A 188 -8.64 22.75 -10.14
CA GLU A 188 -8.93 22.57 -11.56
C GLU A 188 -9.25 21.11 -11.81
N TYR A 189 -10.34 20.84 -12.53
CA TYR A 189 -10.89 19.49 -12.67
C TYR A 189 -9.86 18.48 -13.20
N ASN A 190 -9.54 17.48 -12.38
CA ASN A 190 -8.56 16.41 -12.66
C ASN A 190 -7.18 16.93 -13.13
N GLU A 191 -6.75 18.11 -12.66
CA GLU A 191 -5.38 18.60 -12.86
C GLU A 191 -4.39 17.88 -11.94
N VAL A 192 -4.79 17.73 -10.67
CA VAL A 192 -4.09 16.91 -9.68
C VAL A 192 -4.91 15.66 -9.43
N ASP A 193 -4.21 14.57 -9.16
CA ASP A 193 -4.74 13.28 -8.72
C ASP A 193 -4.32 13.09 -7.25
N PRO A 194 -5.06 13.61 -6.26
CA PRO A 194 -4.61 13.60 -4.87
C PRO A 194 -4.62 12.20 -4.25
N LEU A 195 -3.74 11.96 -3.29
CA LEU A 195 -3.66 10.70 -2.55
C LEU A 195 -3.68 11.01 -1.05
N ILE A 196 -4.51 10.29 -0.29
CA ILE A 196 -4.65 10.41 1.17
C ILE A 196 -4.18 9.13 1.86
N VAL A 197 -3.43 9.28 2.95
CA VAL A 197 -3.13 8.20 3.90
C VAL A 197 -3.34 8.69 5.34
N ILE A 198 -4.06 7.92 6.16
CA ILE A 198 -4.21 8.18 7.59
C ILE A 198 -3.31 7.22 8.37
N LEU A 199 -2.48 7.77 9.26
CA LEU A 199 -1.61 7.04 10.16
C LEU A 199 -2.15 7.10 11.59
N ASP A 200 -2.00 6.01 12.33
CA ASP A 200 -2.26 5.96 13.77
C ASP A 200 -1.18 6.72 14.57
N PRO A 201 -1.39 6.94 15.89
CA PRO A 201 -0.40 7.58 16.77
C PRO A 201 0.97 6.92 16.87
N TYR A 202 1.15 5.74 16.29
CA TYR A 202 2.43 5.03 16.23
C TYR A 202 3.04 5.07 14.82
N GLY A 203 2.41 5.78 13.88
CA GLY A 203 2.84 5.89 12.49
C GLY A 203 2.46 4.69 11.61
N ASN A 204 1.54 3.83 12.05
CA ASN A 204 1.06 2.71 11.23
C ASN A 204 -0.07 3.18 10.30
N PRO A 205 -0.08 2.77 9.02
CA PRO A 205 -1.13 3.13 8.09
C PRO A 205 -2.46 2.42 8.44
N LEU A 206 -3.54 3.20 8.47
CA LEU A 206 -4.89 2.73 8.83
C LEU A 206 -5.80 2.61 7.63
N THR A 207 -5.81 3.62 6.76
CA THR A 207 -6.66 3.70 5.57
C THR A 207 -6.06 4.70 4.58
N GLY A 208 -6.32 4.50 3.29
CA GLY A 208 -5.83 5.36 2.22
C GLY A 208 -6.69 5.27 0.96
N ARG A 209 -6.67 6.35 0.18
CA ARG A 209 -7.52 6.59 -1.00
C ARG A 209 -6.81 7.50 -2.00
N ASP A 210 -6.85 7.18 -3.29
CA ASP A 210 -6.46 8.10 -4.38
C ASP A 210 -7.66 8.53 -5.23
N ASP A 211 -8.58 7.63 -5.56
CA ASP A 211 -9.70 7.92 -6.45
C ASP A 211 -11.07 7.94 -5.75
N VAL A 212 -12.05 8.59 -6.40
CA VAL A 212 -13.48 8.38 -6.10
C VAL A 212 -14.03 7.29 -7.01
N LEU A 213 -14.45 6.17 -6.41
CA LEU A 213 -14.99 5.02 -7.15
C LEU A 213 -16.52 4.92 -7.05
N ASP A 214 -17.20 4.62 -8.17
CA ASP A 214 -18.55 4.02 -8.21
C ASP A 214 -18.41 2.54 -8.56
N GLY A 215 -18.36 1.72 -7.51
CA GLY A 215 -17.99 0.32 -7.63
C GLY A 215 -16.55 0.16 -8.10
N ARG A 216 -16.34 -0.07 -9.41
CA ARG A 216 -15.01 -0.22 -10.02
C ARG A 216 -14.69 0.87 -11.03
N GLN A 217 -15.59 1.82 -11.23
CA GLN A 217 -15.40 2.91 -12.16
C GLN A 217 -14.85 4.11 -11.41
N VAL A 218 -13.74 4.68 -11.91
CA VAL A 218 -13.23 5.96 -11.45
C VAL A 218 -14.18 7.07 -11.89
N LEU A 219 -14.74 7.81 -10.93
CA LEU A 219 -15.61 8.95 -11.16
C LEU A 219 -14.83 10.28 -11.21
N SER A 220 -13.82 10.40 -10.36
CA SER A 220 -12.95 11.57 -10.22
C SER A 220 -11.60 11.10 -9.70
N MET A 221 -10.55 11.88 -10.00
CA MET A 221 -9.22 11.70 -9.44
C MET A 221 -9.08 12.32 -8.04
N ASP A 222 -10.19 12.80 -7.45
CA ASP A 222 -10.17 13.32 -6.07
C ASP A 222 -10.10 12.16 -5.06
N ALA A 223 -9.53 12.40 -3.88
CA ALA A 223 -9.46 11.41 -2.82
C ALA A 223 -10.40 11.77 -1.65
N PHE A 224 -11.19 10.79 -1.20
CA PHE A 224 -12.11 10.95 -0.07
C PHE A 224 -12.07 9.78 0.91
N ILE A 225 -11.82 10.09 2.19
CA ILE A 225 -12.06 9.18 3.31
C ILE A 225 -13.23 9.77 4.11
N ASN A 226 -14.31 9.00 4.26
CA ASN A 226 -15.52 9.46 4.94
C ASN A 226 -15.70 8.69 6.26
N GLU A 227 -15.88 9.44 7.35
CA GLU A 227 -16.30 8.94 8.67
C GLU A 227 -15.47 7.74 9.18
N TYR A 228 -14.14 7.76 9.01
CA TYR A 228 -13.29 6.67 9.49
C TYR A 228 -13.22 6.68 11.02
N SER A 229 -13.75 5.62 11.64
CA SER A 229 -13.77 5.49 13.10
C SER A 229 -12.37 5.19 13.67
N LEU A 230 -11.91 6.07 14.55
CA LEU A 230 -10.57 6.04 15.12
C LEU A 230 -10.49 5.04 16.28
N PRO A 231 -9.61 4.02 16.20
CA PRO A 231 -9.63 2.90 17.15
C PRO A 231 -9.03 3.22 18.52
N ILE A 232 -8.16 4.23 18.60
CA ILE A 232 -7.42 4.62 19.81
C ILE A 232 -7.34 6.14 19.95
N SER A 233 -7.09 6.64 21.16
CA SER A 233 -6.80 8.06 21.37
C SER A 233 -5.33 8.38 21.07
N GLY A 234 -5.04 9.56 20.55
CA GLY A 234 -3.70 10.10 20.34
C GLY A 234 -3.62 10.99 19.10
N ASP A 235 -2.39 11.37 18.75
CA ASP A 235 -2.10 12.22 17.60
C ASP A 235 -2.04 11.39 16.32
N TYR A 236 -3.06 11.49 15.47
CA TYR A 236 -3.07 10.89 14.14
C TYR A 236 -2.35 11.80 13.15
N THR A 237 -1.77 11.22 12.10
CA THR A 237 -1.20 12.01 10.99
C THR A 237 -1.97 11.72 9.71
N VAL A 238 -2.57 12.75 9.13
CA VAL A 238 -3.17 12.71 7.79
C VAL A 238 -2.14 13.19 6.79
N LEU A 239 -1.76 12.33 5.84
CA LEU A 239 -0.89 12.65 4.73
C LEU A 239 -1.73 12.90 3.48
N VAL A 240 -1.45 14.01 2.79
CA VAL A 240 -2.03 14.36 1.50
C VAL A 240 -0.90 14.62 0.51
N SER A 241 -0.93 13.93 -0.62
CA SER A 241 0.04 14.06 -1.72
C SER A 241 -0.69 13.91 -3.06
N HIS A 242 0.01 13.48 -4.09
CA HIS A 242 -0.54 13.10 -5.38
C HIS A 242 -0.29 11.61 -5.68
N ALA A 243 -1.01 11.09 -6.66
CA ALA A 243 -0.83 9.80 -7.31
C ALA A 243 -0.38 10.03 -8.79
N GLY A 244 -0.63 9.06 -9.66
CA GLY A 244 -0.03 8.98 -11.00
C GLY A 244 -0.75 9.78 -12.10
N GLY A 245 -1.98 10.24 -11.86
CA GLY A 245 -2.84 10.94 -12.81
C GLY A 245 -2.55 12.45 -12.95
N GLY A 246 -1.82 13.05 -12.01
CA GLY A 246 -1.44 14.46 -12.03
C GLY A 246 -0.83 14.92 -10.70
N SER A 247 0.31 15.61 -10.74
CA SER A 247 1.09 15.95 -9.54
C SER A 247 1.30 17.44 -9.28
N ILE A 248 0.87 18.31 -10.20
CA ILE A 248 1.14 19.76 -10.13
C ILE A 248 -0.15 20.52 -10.30
N GLY A 249 -0.51 21.32 -9.30
CA GLY A 249 -1.72 22.12 -9.32
C GLY A 249 -2.11 22.58 -7.92
N MET A 250 -3.30 23.17 -7.81
CA MET A 250 -3.86 23.55 -6.51
C MET A 250 -4.81 22.45 -6.03
N VAL A 251 -4.68 22.06 -4.76
CA VAL A 251 -5.54 21.07 -4.11
C VAL A 251 -6.21 21.72 -2.91
N ASP A 252 -7.52 21.56 -2.80
CA ASP A 252 -8.25 21.89 -1.58
C ASP A 252 -8.29 20.69 -0.65
N VAL A 253 -7.84 20.90 0.58
CA VAL A 253 -7.81 19.90 1.63
C VAL A 253 -8.72 20.32 2.77
N THR A 254 -9.57 19.41 3.23
CA THR A 254 -10.34 19.55 4.46
C THR A 254 -10.15 18.29 5.32
N VAL A 255 -9.95 18.48 6.62
CA VAL A 255 -9.76 17.41 7.61
C VAL A 255 -10.71 17.69 8.77
N ASP A 256 -11.74 16.84 8.90
CA ASP A 256 -12.88 17.03 9.80
C ASP A 256 -12.87 15.94 10.88
N LEU A 257 -13.02 16.32 12.15
CA LEU A 257 -13.07 15.39 13.29
C LEU A 257 -14.41 15.54 14.04
N ASP A 258 -15.21 14.49 14.01
CA ASP A 258 -16.56 14.41 14.62
C ASP A 258 -16.66 13.41 15.78
#